data_AF-A0A918GF24-F1
#
_entry.id   AF-A0A918GF24-F1
#
_cell.length_a   1.000
_cell.length_b   1.000
_cell.length_c   1.000
_cell.angle_alpha   90.00
_cell.angle_beta   90.00
_cell.angle_gamma   90.00
#
_symmetry.space_group_name_H-M   'P 1'
#
loop_
_entity.id
_entity.type
_entity.pdbx_description
1 polymer ?
#
loop_
_entity_poly.entity_id
_entity_poly.type
_entity_poly.pdbx_seq_one_letter_code
_entity_poly.pdbx_strand_id
1 'polypeptide(L)'
;MSAATTVPAPYSSVTTQGGSRREVEELICGMPVTDPSELGFEFPWEIRAFAMAVAAHKTLKFAWSEFQGALISSIKAWETTAAESGAKWSYYEHWVTALEDVMSQHGVMTTSDLDQRVVQVMAEPPNRNHHEAHTEPIAIDPAAPARV
;
A
#
# COMPACT_ATOMS: atom_id res chain seq x y z
N MET A 1 -20.04 45.16 -1.15
CA MET A 1 -20.83 43.91 -1.28
C MET A 1 -19.83 42.80 -1.54
N SER A 2 -19.37 42.09 -0.51
CA SER A 2 -18.40 40.99 -0.64
C SER A 2 -19.10 39.68 -0.36
N ALA A 3 -19.15 38.80 -1.38
CA ALA A 3 -19.68 37.45 -1.24
C ALA A 3 -18.63 36.57 -0.54
N ALA A 4 -19.08 35.82 0.46
CA ALA A 4 -18.29 34.83 1.17
C ALA A 4 -18.07 33.60 0.29
N THR A 5 -16.82 33.34 -0.10
CA THR A 5 -16.42 32.06 -0.68
C THR A 5 -16.42 31.03 0.44
N THR A 6 -17.51 30.27 0.53
CA THR A 6 -17.62 29.10 1.40
C THR A 6 -16.73 27.99 0.83
N VAL A 7 -15.70 27.62 1.57
CA VAL A 7 -14.83 26.47 1.29
C VAL A 7 -15.67 25.20 1.47
N PRO A 8 -15.80 24.30 0.46
CA PRO A 8 -16.52 23.06 0.65
C PRO A 8 -15.77 22.12 1.59
N ALA A 9 -16.54 21.37 2.39
CA ALA A 9 -16.03 20.41 3.38
C ALA A 9 -15.13 19.33 2.73
N PRO A 10 -14.09 18.84 3.44
CA PRO A 10 -12.98 18.05 2.88
C PRO A 10 -13.33 16.62 2.43
N TYR A 11 -14.61 16.23 2.43
CA TYR A 11 -15.04 14.87 2.06
C TYR A 11 -15.90 14.93 0.81
N SER A 12 -15.26 15.08 -0.34
CA SER A 12 -15.90 14.86 -1.63
C SER A 12 -14.87 14.29 -2.58
N SER A 13 -14.55 12.99 -2.38
CA SER A 13 -14.12 11.99 -3.38
C SER A 13 -13.38 10.82 -2.70
N VAL A 14 -14.01 10.10 -1.76
CA VAL A 14 -13.41 8.92 -1.08
C VAL A 14 -13.86 7.58 -1.66
N THR A 15 -14.88 7.58 -2.51
CA THR A 15 -15.60 6.34 -2.86
C THR A 15 -14.81 5.38 -3.76
N THR A 16 -13.82 5.86 -4.51
CA THR A 16 -12.94 5.01 -5.35
C THR A 16 -11.73 4.48 -4.58
N GLN A 17 -11.11 5.27 -3.70
CA GLN A 17 -9.92 4.84 -2.94
C GLN A 17 -10.23 3.87 -1.79
N GLY A 18 -11.45 3.94 -1.23
CA GLY A 18 -11.91 2.99 -0.22
C GLY A 18 -12.11 1.56 -0.76
N GLY A 19 -12.37 1.40 -2.06
CA GLY A 19 -12.55 0.09 -2.70
C GLY A 19 -11.24 -0.70 -2.78
N SER A 20 -10.20 -0.07 -3.35
CA SER A 20 -8.86 -0.68 -3.46
C SER A 20 -8.26 -1.03 -2.11
N ARG A 21 -8.48 -0.19 -1.07
CA ARG A 21 -8.03 -0.49 0.29
C ARG A 21 -8.71 -1.73 0.87
N ARG A 22 -10.03 -1.86 0.71
CA ARG A 22 -10.80 -3.01 1.21
C ARG A 22 -10.39 -4.31 0.52
N GLU A 23 -10.14 -4.28 -0.78
CA GLU A 23 -9.68 -5.45 -1.52
C GLU A 23 -8.30 -5.93 -1.03
N VAL A 24 -7.39 -4.99 -0.73
CA VAL A 24 -6.10 -5.31 -0.10
C VAL A 24 -6.30 -5.91 1.29
N GLU A 25 -7.19 -5.35 2.11
CA GLU A 25 -7.52 -5.85 3.45
C GLU A 25 -8.16 -7.26 3.40
N GLU A 26 -9.04 -7.53 2.43
CA GLU A 26 -9.65 -8.85 2.20
C GLU A 26 -8.61 -9.90 1.79
N LEU A 27 -7.67 -9.55 0.92
CA LEU A 27 -6.58 -10.45 0.53
C LEU A 27 -5.68 -10.80 1.71
N ILE A 28 -5.40 -9.83 2.58
CA ILE A 28 -4.62 -10.05 3.80
C ILE A 28 -5.37 -10.98 4.77
N CYS A 29 -6.68 -10.75 4.98
CA CYS A 29 -7.51 -11.57 5.87
C CYS A 29 -7.74 -13.01 5.36
N GLY A 30 -7.65 -13.25 4.05
CA GLY A 30 -7.83 -14.56 3.44
C GLY A 30 -6.60 -15.48 3.48
N MET A 31 -5.46 -15.02 3.99
CA MET A 31 -4.24 -15.83 4.05
C MET A 31 -4.25 -16.81 5.24
N PRO A 32 -3.77 -18.05 5.07
CA PRO A 32 -3.91 -19.13 6.06
C PRO A 32 -3.01 -19.00 7.31
N VAL A 33 -2.25 -17.91 7.46
CA VAL A 33 -1.28 -17.73 8.55
C VAL A 33 -1.53 -16.41 9.28
N THR A 34 -1.59 -16.51 10.62
CA THR A 34 -1.94 -15.43 11.54
C THR A 34 -0.76 -14.51 11.91
N ASP A 35 0.49 -14.98 11.76
CA ASP A 35 1.69 -14.20 12.05
C ASP A 35 2.49 -13.90 10.75
N PRO A 36 2.67 -12.62 10.36
CA PRO A 36 3.48 -12.25 9.21
C PRO A 36 4.95 -12.70 9.29
N SER A 37 5.51 -12.84 10.50
CA SER A 37 6.90 -13.27 10.68
C SER A 37 7.11 -14.75 10.33
N GLU A 38 6.08 -15.58 10.51
CA GLU A 38 6.07 -16.97 10.05
C GLU A 38 6.00 -17.09 8.51
N LEU A 39 5.60 -16.01 7.84
CA LEU A 39 5.58 -15.89 6.37
C LEU A 39 6.85 -15.24 5.80
N GLY A 40 7.84 -14.92 6.63
CA GLY A 40 9.09 -14.29 6.22
C GLY A 40 9.00 -12.76 6.05
N PHE A 41 7.98 -12.11 6.61
CA PHE A 41 7.91 -10.65 6.70
C PHE A 41 8.54 -10.15 8.01
N GLU A 42 9.54 -9.28 7.94
CA GLU A 42 10.21 -8.64 9.07
C GLU A 42 9.38 -7.49 9.65
N PHE A 43 8.60 -6.80 8.81
CA PHE A 43 7.79 -5.66 9.23
C PHE A 43 6.34 -5.72 8.74
N PRO A 44 5.36 -5.19 9.51
CA PRO A 44 3.94 -5.20 9.12
C PRO A 44 3.61 -4.48 7.80
N TRP A 45 4.49 -3.60 7.32
CA TRP A 45 4.28 -2.92 6.04
C TRP A 45 4.62 -3.81 4.84
N GLU A 46 5.46 -4.83 5.01
CA GLU A 46 5.92 -5.69 3.91
C GLU A 46 4.79 -6.58 3.36
N ILE A 47 4.01 -7.18 4.26
CA ILE A 47 2.78 -7.92 3.90
C ILE A 47 1.75 -7.01 3.21
N ARG A 48 1.68 -5.73 3.61
CA ARG A 48 0.81 -4.75 2.93
C ARG A 48 1.33 -4.44 1.53
N ALA A 49 2.64 -4.25 1.35
CA ALA A 49 3.25 -4.03 0.04
C ALA A 49 3.02 -5.22 -0.90
N PHE A 50 3.16 -6.44 -0.40
CA PHE A 50 2.82 -7.66 -1.14
C PHE A 50 1.35 -7.67 -1.58
N ALA A 51 0.42 -7.46 -0.64
CA ALA A 51 -1.01 -7.47 -0.94
C ALA A 51 -1.41 -6.36 -1.93
N MET A 52 -0.81 -5.16 -1.83
CA MET A 52 -1.00 -4.07 -2.79
C MET A 52 -0.53 -4.47 -4.19
N ALA A 53 0.62 -5.14 -4.34
CA ALA A 53 1.10 -5.59 -5.64
C ALA A 53 0.16 -6.64 -6.27
N VAL A 54 -0.36 -7.57 -5.46
CA VAL A 54 -1.34 -8.57 -5.92
C VAL A 54 -2.67 -7.91 -6.34
N ALA A 55 -3.17 -6.96 -5.56
CA ALA A 55 -4.38 -6.21 -5.89
C ALA A 55 -4.18 -5.36 -7.16
N ALA A 56 -3.06 -4.66 -7.29
CA ALA A 56 -2.72 -3.89 -8.48
C ALA A 56 -2.66 -4.77 -9.74
N HIS A 57 -2.04 -5.96 -9.65
CA HIS A 57 -2.00 -6.93 -10.74
C HIS A 57 -3.41 -7.33 -11.20
N LYS A 58 -4.31 -7.63 -10.27
CA LYS A 58 -5.70 -8.03 -10.59
C LYS A 58 -6.52 -6.88 -11.18
N THR A 59 -6.37 -5.68 -10.61
CA THR A 59 -7.19 -4.51 -10.95
C THR A 59 -6.73 -3.83 -12.23
N LEU A 60 -5.42 -3.65 -12.40
CA LEU A 60 -4.83 -3.04 -13.60
C LEU A 60 -4.61 -4.06 -14.73
N LYS A 61 -4.71 -5.36 -14.41
CA LYS A 61 -4.58 -6.48 -15.37
C LYS A 61 -3.26 -6.49 -16.14
N PHE A 62 -2.19 -5.96 -15.54
CA PHE A 62 -0.83 -6.07 -16.09
C PHE A 62 -0.32 -7.50 -15.95
N ALA A 63 0.62 -7.94 -16.80
CA ALA A 63 1.21 -9.26 -16.65
C ALA A 63 2.15 -9.30 -15.43
N TRP A 64 2.10 -10.36 -14.61
CA TRP A 64 2.97 -10.47 -13.43
C TRP A 64 4.48 -10.34 -13.77
N SER A 65 4.87 -10.74 -14.98
CA SER A 65 6.23 -10.57 -15.50
C SER A 65 6.66 -9.11 -15.64
N GLU A 66 5.74 -8.17 -15.85
CA GLU A 66 6.04 -6.73 -15.86
C GLU A 66 6.55 -6.28 -14.49
N PHE A 67 5.84 -6.67 -13.42
CA PHE A 67 6.25 -6.41 -12.05
C PHE A 67 7.58 -7.11 -11.70
N GLN A 68 7.77 -8.36 -12.10
CA GLN A 68 9.06 -9.05 -11.92
C GLN A 68 10.20 -8.34 -12.65
N GLY A 69 9.95 -7.80 -13.85
CA GLY A 69 10.93 -7.03 -14.61
C GLY A 69 11.32 -5.73 -13.90
N ALA A 70 10.32 -5.01 -13.37
CA ALA A 70 10.56 -3.80 -12.57
C ALA A 70 11.37 -4.10 -11.30
N LEU A 71 11.05 -5.19 -10.60
CA LEU A 71 11.79 -5.64 -9.41
C LEU A 71 13.26 -5.96 -9.72
N ILE A 72 13.51 -6.72 -10.79
CA ILE A 72 14.88 -7.01 -11.24
C ILE A 72 15.63 -5.72 -11.56
N SER A 73 14.94 -4.74 -12.17
CA SER A 73 15.54 -3.45 -12.54
C SER A 73 15.90 -2.63 -11.32
N SER A 74 15.02 -2.56 -10.30
CA SER A 74 15.27 -1.90 -9.02
C SER A 74 16.46 -2.50 -8.28
N ILE A 75 16.53 -3.83 -8.20
CA ILE A 75 17.65 -4.56 -7.57
C ILE A 75 18.96 -4.27 -8.28
N LYS A 76 19.00 -4.34 -9.62
CA LYS A 76 20.22 -4.04 -10.41
C LYS A 76 20.70 -2.60 -10.22
N ALA A 77 19.77 -1.64 -10.16
CA ALA A 77 20.10 -0.24 -9.90
C ALA A 77 20.75 -0.07 -8.52
N TRP A 78 20.23 -0.78 -7.51
CA TRP A 78 20.85 -0.81 -6.19
C TRP A 78 22.22 -1.46 -6.21
N GLU A 79 22.39 -2.64 -6.81
CA GLU A 79 23.69 -3.34 -6.87
C GLU A 79 24.79 -2.46 -7.50
N THR A 80 24.42 -1.61 -8.45
CA THR A 80 25.33 -0.68 -9.13
C THR A 80 25.73 0.50 -8.23
N THR A 81 24.86 0.95 -7.33
CA THR A 81 25.04 2.18 -6.51
C THR A 81 25.36 1.89 -5.04
N ALA A 82 25.10 0.68 -4.55
CA ALA A 82 25.26 0.26 -3.16
C ALA A 82 26.72 0.28 -2.69
N ALA A 83 27.66 0.00 -3.61
CA ALA A 83 29.09 0.07 -3.32
C ALA A 83 29.55 1.47 -2.87
N GLU A 84 28.82 2.52 -3.26
CA GLU A 84 29.16 3.92 -2.97
C GLU A 84 28.41 4.46 -1.74
N SER A 85 27.25 3.89 -1.39
CA SER A 85 26.34 4.45 -0.39
C SER A 85 26.40 3.78 0.99
N GLY A 86 26.93 2.55 1.09
CA GLY A 86 26.89 1.77 2.33
C GLY A 86 25.47 1.46 2.83
N ALA A 87 24.48 1.59 1.95
CA ALA A 87 23.07 1.37 2.27
C ALA A 87 22.81 -0.10 2.66
N LYS A 88 21.96 -0.31 3.67
CA LYS A 88 21.51 -1.65 4.06
C LYS A 88 20.57 -2.20 2.99
N TRP A 89 20.74 -3.47 2.64
CA TRP A 89 19.87 -4.19 1.71
C TRP A 89 18.48 -4.41 2.31
N SER A 90 17.42 -4.16 1.52
CA SER A 90 16.03 -4.43 1.88
C SER A 90 15.24 -4.91 0.67
N TYR A 91 14.80 -6.18 0.70
CA TYR A 91 14.07 -6.79 -0.42
C TYR A 91 12.71 -6.11 -0.66
N TYR A 92 11.96 -5.84 0.40
CA TYR A 92 10.63 -5.25 0.27
C TYR A 92 10.65 -3.76 -0.06
N GLU A 93 11.76 -3.05 0.18
CA GLU A 93 11.92 -1.69 -0.36
C GLU A 93 12.01 -1.73 -1.89
N HIS A 94 12.78 -2.66 -2.46
CA HIS A 94 12.80 -2.86 -3.92
C HIS A 94 11.44 -3.32 -4.47
N TRP A 95 10.68 -4.08 -3.69
CA TRP A 95 9.31 -4.46 -4.03
C TRP A 95 8.38 -3.26 -4.15
N VAL A 96 8.47 -2.31 -3.21
CA VAL A 96 7.70 -1.05 -3.23
C VAL A 96 8.12 -0.19 -4.41
N THR A 97 9.43 0.00 -4.65
CA THR A 97 9.92 0.76 -5.82
C THR A 97 9.41 0.16 -7.13
N ALA A 98 9.44 -1.16 -7.27
CA ALA A 98 8.93 -1.83 -8.46
C ALA A 98 7.41 -1.62 -8.64
N LEU A 99 6.65 -1.62 -7.54
CA LEU A 99 5.21 -1.37 -7.57
C LEU A 99 4.92 0.08 -8.00
N GLU A 100 5.68 1.04 -7.48
CA GLU A 100 5.58 2.45 -7.86
C GLU A 100 5.81 2.65 -9.36
N ASP A 101 6.87 2.04 -9.89
CA ASP A 101 7.21 2.08 -11.32
C ASP A 101 6.09 1.51 -12.20
N VAL A 102 5.57 0.33 -11.85
CA VAL A 102 4.49 -0.30 -12.61
C VAL A 102 3.22 0.55 -12.56
N MET A 103 2.82 1.02 -11.38
CA MET A 103 1.62 1.86 -11.26
C MET A 103 1.75 3.19 -12.02
N SER A 104 2.96 3.75 -12.08
CA SER A 104 3.26 4.93 -12.89
C SER A 104 3.16 4.66 -14.40
N GLN A 105 3.74 3.54 -14.86
CA GLN A 105 3.64 3.12 -16.27
C GLN A 105 2.19 2.86 -16.71
N HIS A 106 1.34 2.40 -15.79
CA HIS A 106 -0.10 2.18 -16.02
C HIS A 106 -0.95 3.44 -15.78
N GLY A 107 -0.33 4.59 -15.53
CA GLY A 107 -1.02 5.89 -15.45
C GLY A 107 -1.87 6.09 -14.19
N VAL A 108 -1.64 5.30 -13.15
CA VAL A 108 -2.42 5.36 -11.90
C VAL A 108 -1.95 6.51 -11.00
N MET A 109 -0.66 6.82 -11.05
CA MET A 109 -0.06 7.92 -10.29
C MET A 109 1.19 8.45 -10.99
N THR A 110 1.58 9.67 -10.67
CA THR A 110 2.89 10.21 -11.01
C THR A 110 3.78 10.24 -9.77
N THR A 111 5.10 10.31 -9.97
CA THR A 111 6.06 10.49 -8.85
C THR A 111 5.73 11.75 -8.04
N SER A 112 5.32 12.84 -8.70
CA SER A 112 4.92 14.06 -8.00
C SER A 112 3.65 13.90 -7.15
N ASP A 113 2.67 13.12 -7.61
CA ASP A 113 1.46 12.84 -6.82
C ASP A 113 1.80 12.05 -5.56
N LEU A 114 2.70 11.06 -5.70
CA LEU A 114 3.17 10.24 -4.59
C LEU A 114 3.96 11.08 -3.58
N ASP A 115 4.92 11.89 -4.05
CA ASP A 115 5.70 12.80 -3.21
C ASP A 115 4.80 13.75 -2.40
N GLN A 116 3.81 14.34 -3.08
CA GLN A 116 2.83 15.20 -2.41
C GLN A 116 2.04 14.44 -1.34
N ARG A 117 1.65 13.19 -1.62
CA ARG A 117 0.93 12.36 -0.65
C ARG A 117 1.80 11.98 0.54
N VAL A 118 3.07 11.66 0.32
CA VAL A 118 4.04 11.38 1.40
C VAL A 118 4.16 12.60 2.31
N VAL A 119 4.32 13.81 1.75
CA VAL A 119 4.39 15.05 2.54
C VAL A 119 3.12 15.24 3.38
N GLN A 120 1.94 15.01 2.79
CA GLN A 120 0.68 15.12 3.52
C GLN A 120 0.59 14.13 4.69
N VAL A 121 0.92 12.85 4.45
CA VAL A 121 0.89 11.80 5.48
C VAL A 121 1.90 12.10 6.60
N MET A 122 3.08 12.63 6.26
CA MET A 122 4.10 13.00 7.24
C MET A 122 3.76 14.27 8.03
N ALA A 123 2.92 15.16 7.49
CA ALA A 123 2.46 16.37 8.15
C ALA A 123 1.30 16.12 9.14
N GLU A 124 0.60 14.99 9.03
CA GLU A 124 -0.44 14.61 9.97
C GLU A 124 0.19 14.21 11.32
N PRO A 125 -0.21 14.84 12.45
CA PRO A 125 0.33 14.47 13.75
C PRO A 125 0.03 12.99 14.04
N PRO A 126 0.93 12.27 14.74
CA PRO A 126 0.71 10.88 15.11
C PRO A 126 -0.63 10.74 15.84
N ASN A 127 -1.65 10.24 15.15
CA ASN A 127 -2.93 9.96 15.78
C ASN A 127 -2.77 8.66 16.60
N ARG A 128 -3.49 8.52 17.72
CA ARG A 128 -3.34 7.39 18.66
C ARG A 128 -3.55 6.00 18.04
N ASN A 129 -4.01 5.91 16.79
CA ASN A 129 -4.21 4.70 15.99
C ASN A 129 -3.24 4.59 14.78
N HIS A 130 -2.21 5.44 14.65
CA HIS A 130 -1.29 5.42 13.49
C HIS A 130 -0.18 4.36 13.56
N HIS A 131 0.05 3.73 14.71
CA HIS A 131 1.21 2.84 14.91
C HIS A 131 0.87 1.49 15.55
N GLU A 132 -0.38 1.25 15.95
CA GLU A 132 -0.75 -0.09 16.38
C GLU A 132 -0.92 -0.97 15.15
N ALA A 133 0.08 -1.81 14.92
CA ALA A 133 -0.11 -3.03 14.16
C ALA A 133 -1.15 -3.87 14.91
N HIS A 134 -2.41 -3.77 14.50
CA HIS A 134 -3.41 -4.74 14.91
C HIS A 134 -3.06 -6.07 14.24
N THR A 135 -2.35 -6.91 14.97
CA THR A 135 -1.96 -8.28 14.58
C THR A 135 -3.01 -9.31 14.99
N GLU A 136 -3.96 -8.91 15.84
CA GLU A 136 -5.15 -9.68 16.16
C GLU A 136 -5.99 -9.84 14.88
N PRO A 137 -6.44 -11.06 14.53
CA PRO A 137 -7.47 -11.25 13.52
C PRO A 137 -8.67 -10.38 13.88
N ILE A 138 -9.22 -9.64 12.92
CA ILE A 138 -10.52 -8.97 13.12
C ILE A 138 -11.54 -10.08 13.37
N ALA A 139 -11.94 -10.27 14.62
CA ALA A 139 -13.00 -11.19 14.98
C ALA A 139 -14.30 -10.70 14.32
N ILE A 140 -14.71 -11.34 13.23
CA ILE A 140 -16.04 -11.17 12.67
C ILE A 140 -16.98 -11.91 13.62
N ASP A 141 -17.75 -11.15 14.40
CA ASP A 141 -18.86 -11.69 15.16
C ASP A 141 -19.82 -12.36 14.16
N PRO A 142 -20.05 -13.69 14.25
CA PRO A 142 -20.96 -14.36 13.34
C PRO A 142 -22.33 -13.67 13.42
N ALA A 143 -22.81 -13.17 12.28
CA ALA A 143 -24.12 -12.56 12.19
C ALA A 143 -25.17 -13.49 12.81
N ALA A 144 -25.80 -13.03 13.90
CA ALA A 144 -26.86 -13.79 14.56
C ALA A 144 -27.95 -14.14 13.51
N PRO A 145 -28.37 -15.41 13.40
CA PRO A 145 -29.37 -15.79 12.41
C PRO A 145 -30.68 -15.06 12.68
N ALA A 146 -31.25 -14.48 11.62
CA ALA A 146 -32.54 -13.81 11.67
C ALA A 146 -33.59 -14.75 12.29
N ARG A 147 -34.22 -14.29 13.37
CA ARG A 147 -35.29 -15.01 14.05
C ARG A 147 -36.51 -15.01 13.13
N VAL A 148 -36.92 -16.21 12.70
CA VAL A 148 -38.16 -16.48 11.94
C VAL A 148 -39.38 -16.21 12.81
#